data_AF-A0A3N0IZ06-F1
#
_entry.id   AF-A0A3N0IZ06-F1
#
_cell.length_a   1.000
_cell.length_b   1.000
_cell.length_c   1.000
_cell.angle_alpha   90.00
_cell.angle_beta   90.00
_cell.angle_gamma   90.00
#
_symmetry.space_group_name_H-M   'P 1'
#
loop_
_entity.id
_entity.type
_entity.pdbx_description
1 polymer ?
#
loop_
_entity_poly.entity_id
_entity_poly.type
_entity_poly.pdbx_seq_one_letter_code
_entity_poly.pdbx_strand_id
1 'polypeptide(L)'
;MSYGSAWQRETLTLKQIPPLRTLLQCCDEGLLIRVIIEEHAVRAVDWDALPSKRRRGIEKRLAATLATMRRLPVRKKPKRPGLLLPDESFVLRAGDGLIERRVGASLVFLDEAPLARRAESGEDEGGVQPHGYTLDPWEDTLAHRVWLGGPWCCRERYLVLASAFWEMTYLGFEYDRVCARRAEVKAARLLEGAAAGEGVGEQRGAGPAEGSSDGNGASCPPSAPTTVSAERRRQAASFGLVEPDPFERAYRDNLIACVARLNRERRQALGSLLIDVADRLEAS
;
A
#
# COMPACT_ATOMS: atom_id res chain seq x y z
N MET A 1 4.75 39.49 2.45
CA MET A 1 4.05 38.90 3.61
C MET A 1 3.97 37.40 3.35
N SER A 2 4.76 36.59 4.04
CA SER A 2 4.63 35.13 3.94
C SER A 2 3.34 34.75 4.65
N TYR A 3 2.27 34.49 3.90
CA TYR A 3 1.09 33.85 4.48
C TYR A 3 1.58 32.54 5.12
N GLY A 4 1.45 32.43 6.45
CA GLY A 4 1.82 31.21 7.17
C GLY A 4 1.15 30.00 6.52
N SER A 5 1.83 28.85 6.54
CA SER A 5 1.30 27.63 5.96
C SER A 5 -0.10 27.35 6.53
N ALA A 6 -1.07 27.00 5.68
CA ALA A 6 -2.44 26.68 6.12
C ALA A 6 -2.48 25.61 7.23
N TRP A 7 -1.42 24.81 7.31
CA TRP A 7 -1.22 23.71 8.26
C TRP A 7 -0.57 24.09 9.60
N GLN A 8 -0.22 25.36 9.80
CA GLN A 8 0.43 25.85 11.04
C GLN A 8 -0.58 26.47 12.03
N ARG A 9 -1.87 26.40 11.76
CA ARG A 9 -2.91 27.07 12.54
C ARG A 9 -3.15 26.37 13.88
N GLU A 10 -3.09 27.12 14.98
CA GLU A 10 -3.33 26.63 16.34
C GLU A 10 -4.80 26.27 16.61
N THR A 11 -5.73 26.98 15.97
CA THR A 11 -7.16 26.66 16.01
C THR A 11 -7.69 26.46 14.60
N LEU A 12 -8.60 25.51 14.45
CA LEU A 12 -9.13 25.09 13.17
C LEU A 12 -10.64 24.90 13.28
N THR A 13 -11.38 25.28 12.25
CA THR A 13 -12.75 24.76 12.07
C THR A 13 -12.72 23.67 11.00
N LEU A 14 -13.64 22.70 11.09
CA LEU A 14 -13.69 21.60 10.10
C LEU A 14 -13.86 22.09 8.66
N LYS A 15 -14.47 23.27 8.45
CA LYS A 15 -14.62 23.91 7.14
C LYS A 15 -13.29 24.40 6.56
N GLN A 16 -12.31 24.72 7.41
CA GLN A 16 -10.98 25.18 7.00
C GLN A 16 -10.07 24.04 6.54
N ILE A 17 -10.36 22.80 6.95
CA ILE A 17 -9.63 21.64 6.45
C ILE A 17 -10.18 21.32 5.05
N PRO A 18 -9.36 21.34 3.98
CA PRO A 18 -9.84 21.11 2.63
C PRO A 18 -10.21 19.63 2.43
N PRO A 19 -11.25 19.32 1.63
CA PRO A 19 -11.51 17.95 1.20
C PRO A 19 -10.45 17.50 0.18
N LEU A 20 -10.26 16.18 0.03
CA LEU A 20 -9.27 15.61 -0.90
C LEU A 20 -9.47 16.14 -2.32
N ARG A 21 -10.71 16.26 -2.79
CA ARG A 21 -11.00 16.84 -4.10
C ARG A 21 -10.38 18.23 -4.29
N THR A 22 -10.51 19.10 -3.28
CA THR A 22 -9.98 20.47 -3.37
C THR A 22 -8.46 20.45 -3.45
N LEU A 23 -7.79 19.59 -2.69
CA LEU A 23 -6.34 19.44 -2.81
C LEU A 23 -5.93 18.92 -4.18
N LEU A 24 -6.63 17.92 -4.74
CA LEU A 24 -6.37 17.43 -6.09
C LEU A 24 -6.58 18.52 -7.16
N GLN A 25 -7.54 19.43 -6.98
CA GLN A 25 -7.75 20.59 -7.85
C GLN A 25 -6.59 21.59 -7.78
N CYS A 26 -5.98 21.76 -6.61
CA CYS A 26 -4.87 22.71 -6.40
C CYS A 26 -3.49 22.14 -6.76
N CYS A 27 -3.34 20.82 -6.88
CA CYS A 27 -2.06 20.19 -7.23
C CYS A 27 -1.64 20.50 -8.66
N ASP A 28 -0.33 20.64 -8.87
CA ASP A 28 0.26 20.55 -10.19
C ASP A 28 0.08 19.12 -10.73
N GLU A 29 -0.55 19.02 -11.90
CA GLU A 29 -0.86 17.74 -12.52
C GLU A 29 0.39 16.96 -12.91
N GLY A 30 1.39 17.64 -13.47
CA GLY A 30 2.63 17.01 -13.92
C GLY A 30 3.43 16.45 -12.75
N LEU A 31 3.55 17.22 -11.66
CA LEU A 31 4.22 16.77 -10.44
C LEU A 31 3.48 15.61 -9.78
N LEU A 32 2.14 15.66 -9.68
CA LEU A 32 1.37 14.58 -9.07
C LEU A 32 1.49 13.29 -9.87
N ILE A 33 1.34 13.35 -11.21
CA ILE A 33 1.50 12.17 -12.08
C ILE A 33 2.92 11.62 -12.00
N ARG A 34 3.93 12.49 -11.98
CA ARG A 34 5.33 12.07 -11.82
C ARG A 34 5.55 11.30 -10.53
N VAL A 35 5.07 11.82 -9.40
CA VAL A 35 5.17 11.14 -8.09
C VAL A 35 4.41 9.81 -8.10
N ILE A 36 3.22 9.74 -8.70
CA ILE A 36 2.47 8.49 -8.85
C ILE A 36 3.29 7.44 -9.63
N ILE A 37 3.96 7.85 -10.71
CA ILE A 37 4.75 6.94 -11.53
C ILE A 37 5.99 6.45 -10.77
N GLU A 38 6.78 7.38 -10.26
CA GLU A 38 8.05 7.10 -9.55
C GLU A 38 7.83 6.19 -8.35
N GLU A 39 6.70 6.30 -7.66
CA GLU A 39 6.46 5.61 -6.39
C GLU A 39 5.50 4.44 -6.55
N HIS A 40 4.38 4.61 -7.23
CA HIS A 40 3.34 3.57 -7.22
C HIS A 40 3.39 2.70 -8.48
N ALA A 41 3.53 3.29 -9.66
CA ALA A 41 3.49 2.53 -10.91
C ALA A 41 4.69 1.60 -11.09
N VAL A 42 5.90 2.08 -10.74
CA VAL A 42 7.15 1.27 -10.77
C VAL A 42 7.08 0.04 -9.87
N ARG A 43 6.30 0.11 -8.77
CA ARG A 43 6.12 -1.02 -7.85
C ARG A 43 5.05 -2.00 -8.34
N ALA A 44 4.05 -1.53 -9.09
CA ALA A 44 2.94 -2.34 -9.55
C ALA A 44 3.23 -3.08 -10.87
N VAL A 45 4.09 -2.50 -11.71
CA VAL A 45 4.48 -3.04 -13.01
C VAL A 45 5.96 -2.75 -13.21
N ASP A 46 6.68 -3.63 -13.92
CA ASP A 46 8.04 -3.37 -14.40
C ASP A 46 8.03 -2.21 -15.41
N TRP A 47 7.97 -0.99 -14.88
CA TRP A 47 7.70 0.24 -15.63
C TRP A 47 8.77 0.53 -16.66
N ASP A 48 10.03 0.25 -16.32
CA ASP A 48 11.18 0.51 -17.18
C ASP A 48 11.25 -0.45 -18.37
N ALA A 49 10.76 -1.68 -18.20
CA ALA A 49 10.61 -2.63 -19.30
C ALA A 49 9.44 -2.30 -20.25
N LEU A 50 8.53 -1.38 -19.88
CA LEU A 50 7.38 -1.06 -20.72
C LEU A 50 7.79 -0.24 -21.97
N PRO A 51 7.22 -0.60 -23.15
CA PRO A 51 7.35 0.23 -24.35
C PRO A 51 6.89 1.67 -24.08
N SER A 52 7.59 2.65 -24.66
CA SER A 52 7.30 4.08 -24.48
C SER A 52 5.84 4.45 -24.79
N LYS A 53 5.23 3.82 -25.81
CA LYS A 53 3.81 3.98 -26.15
C LYS A 53 2.89 3.56 -25.01
N ARG A 54 3.22 2.49 -24.29
CA ARG A 54 2.42 1.97 -23.16
C ARG A 54 2.57 2.86 -21.93
N ARG A 55 3.77 3.36 -21.64
CA ARG A 55 4.01 4.35 -20.57
C ARG A 55 3.19 5.63 -20.78
N ARG A 56 3.27 6.22 -21.98
CA ARG A 56 2.44 7.39 -22.37
C ARG A 56 0.94 7.09 -22.27
N GLY A 57 0.52 5.86 -22.58
CA GLY A 57 -0.87 5.43 -22.43
C GLY A 57 -1.32 5.40 -20.96
N ILE A 58 -0.46 4.96 -20.04
CA ILE A 58 -0.75 4.98 -18.59
C ILE A 58 -0.78 6.42 -18.09
N GLU A 59 0.20 7.25 -18.43
CA GLU A 59 0.23 8.69 -18.09
C GLU A 59 -1.06 9.40 -18.51
N LYS A 60 -1.51 9.20 -19.75
CA LYS A 60 -2.77 9.77 -20.25
C LYS A 60 -3.99 9.31 -19.47
N ARG A 61 -4.02 8.03 -19.05
CA ARG A 61 -5.11 7.50 -18.21
C ARG A 61 -5.09 8.13 -16.83
N LEU A 62 -3.92 8.27 -16.21
CA LEU A 62 -3.78 8.94 -14.91
C LEU A 62 -4.28 10.39 -14.98
N ALA A 63 -3.87 11.15 -16.00
CA ALA A 63 -4.32 12.51 -16.23
C ALA A 63 -5.85 12.59 -16.42
N ALA A 64 -6.43 11.70 -17.24
CA ALA A 64 -7.87 11.65 -17.47
C ALA A 64 -8.66 11.29 -16.21
N THR A 65 -8.16 10.35 -15.40
CA THR A 65 -8.76 9.98 -14.11
C THR A 65 -8.69 11.15 -13.13
N LEU A 66 -7.55 11.83 -13.02
CA LEU A 66 -7.40 13.03 -12.18
C LEU A 66 -8.36 14.14 -12.62
N ALA A 67 -8.47 14.41 -13.92
CA ALA A 67 -9.41 15.38 -14.47
C ALA A 67 -10.86 15.04 -14.11
N THR A 68 -11.22 13.76 -14.11
CA THR A 68 -12.53 13.27 -13.69
C THR A 68 -12.76 13.52 -12.19
N MET A 69 -11.85 13.09 -11.32
CA MET A 69 -11.95 13.27 -9.87
C MET A 69 -12.03 14.75 -9.46
N ARG A 70 -11.28 15.63 -10.13
CA ARG A 70 -11.34 17.09 -9.92
C ARG A 70 -12.73 17.67 -10.18
N ARG A 71 -13.49 17.10 -11.11
CA ARG A 71 -14.81 17.60 -11.52
C ARG A 71 -15.96 16.94 -10.77
N LEU A 72 -15.73 15.79 -10.15
CA LEU A 72 -16.77 15.00 -9.49
C LEU A 72 -17.46 15.77 -8.35
N PRO A 73 -18.79 15.82 -8.29
CA PRO A 73 -19.48 16.41 -7.14
C PRO A 73 -19.25 15.53 -5.90
N VAL A 74 -18.68 16.11 -4.86
CA VAL A 74 -18.46 15.42 -3.57
C VAL A 74 -19.68 15.52 -2.68
N ARG A 75 -19.88 14.53 -1.81
CA ARG A 75 -20.93 14.60 -0.79
C ARG A 75 -20.70 15.79 0.13
N LYS A 76 -21.74 16.61 0.31
CA LYS A 76 -21.70 17.79 1.20
C LYS A 76 -21.59 17.41 2.68
N LYS A 77 -22.14 16.25 3.06
CA LYS A 77 -22.13 15.71 4.42
C LYS A 77 -21.74 14.23 4.36
N PRO A 78 -20.51 13.86 4.74
CA PRO A 78 -20.15 12.45 4.86
C PRO A 78 -20.93 11.82 6.02
N LYS A 79 -21.18 10.50 5.94
CA LYS A 79 -21.87 9.76 7.01
C LYS A 79 -21.11 9.80 8.33
N ARG A 80 -19.77 9.77 8.24
CA ARG A 80 -18.84 9.85 9.37
C ARG A 80 -17.71 10.83 8.99
N PRO A 81 -17.33 11.78 9.86
CA PRO A 81 -16.32 12.77 9.54
C PRO A 81 -14.92 12.12 9.53
N GLY A 82 -14.49 11.69 8.34
CA GLY A 82 -13.18 11.09 8.12
C GLY A 82 -12.10 12.11 7.76
N LEU A 83 -10.89 11.86 8.26
CA LEU A 83 -9.65 12.55 7.95
C LEU A 83 -8.69 11.62 7.21
N LEU A 84 -8.14 12.08 6.10
CA LEU A 84 -6.94 11.50 5.51
C LEU A 84 -5.73 12.21 6.12
N LEU A 85 -4.92 11.42 6.82
CA LEU A 85 -3.71 11.87 7.47
C LEU A 85 -2.48 11.28 6.77
N PRO A 86 -1.36 12.01 6.70
CA PRO A 86 -0.07 11.46 6.35
C PRO A 86 0.27 10.28 7.24
N ASP A 87 0.58 9.16 6.61
CA ASP A 87 1.00 7.95 7.28
C ASP A 87 2.34 7.50 6.72
N GLU A 88 3.16 6.92 7.58
CA GLU A 88 4.50 6.45 7.25
C GLU A 88 4.60 4.97 7.58
N SER A 89 5.02 4.18 6.62
CA SER A 89 5.22 2.74 6.80
C SER A 89 6.59 2.30 6.28
N PHE A 90 7.07 1.22 6.83
CA PHE A 90 8.34 0.59 6.50
C PHE A 90 8.07 -0.79 5.93
N VAL A 91 8.71 -1.10 4.81
CA VAL A 91 8.56 -2.38 4.12
C VAL A 91 9.93 -2.96 3.83
N LEU A 92 10.11 -4.25 4.11
CA LEU A 92 11.32 -4.97 3.74
C LEU A 92 11.27 -5.32 2.25
N ARG A 93 12.28 -4.90 1.48
CA ARG A 93 12.34 -5.19 0.05
C ARG A 93 12.91 -6.59 -0.18
N ALA A 94 12.19 -7.41 -0.95
CA ALA A 94 12.37 -8.86 -1.02
C ALA A 94 13.68 -9.35 -1.68
N GLY A 95 14.56 -8.46 -2.17
CA GLY A 95 15.76 -8.85 -2.92
C GLY A 95 17.11 -8.35 -2.36
N ASP A 96 17.12 -7.23 -1.66
CA ASP A 96 18.36 -6.56 -1.21
C ASP A 96 18.42 -6.42 0.33
N GLY A 97 17.37 -6.84 1.05
CA GLY A 97 17.30 -6.74 2.51
C GLY A 97 17.19 -5.30 3.02
N LEU A 98 16.91 -4.33 2.15
CA LEU A 98 16.76 -2.94 2.53
C LEU A 98 15.37 -2.66 3.12
N ILE A 99 15.34 -1.79 4.13
CA ILE A 99 14.09 -1.25 4.67
C ILE A 99 13.74 0.01 3.89
N GLU A 100 12.59 -0.03 3.23
CA GLU A 100 12.05 1.08 2.47
C GLU A 100 11.03 1.86 3.30
N ARG A 101 11.25 3.16 3.45
CA ARG A 101 10.27 4.10 4.00
C ARG A 101 9.24 4.48 2.93
N ARG A 102 7.97 4.45 3.28
CA ARG A 102 6.83 4.81 2.44
C ARG A 102 6.00 5.87 3.15
N VAL A 103 5.55 6.85 2.39
CA VAL A 103 4.62 7.88 2.87
C VAL A 103 3.35 7.77 2.05
N GLY A 104 2.21 7.72 2.74
CA GLY A 104 0.90 7.55 2.12
C GLY A 104 -0.19 8.29 2.88
N ALA A 105 -1.44 7.99 2.54
CA ALA A 105 -2.61 8.57 3.18
C ALA A 105 -3.40 7.48 3.89
N SER A 106 -3.61 7.65 5.19
CA SER A 106 -4.44 6.75 6.00
C SER A 106 -5.73 7.46 6.40
N LEU A 107 -6.85 6.77 6.20
CA LEU A 107 -8.16 7.26 6.62
C LEU A 107 -8.41 6.88 8.08
N VAL A 108 -8.69 7.89 8.89
CA VAL A 108 -9.10 7.74 10.29
C VAL A 108 -10.33 8.61 10.53
N PHE A 109 -11.06 8.37 11.61
CA PHE A 109 -12.25 9.15 11.92
C PHE A 109 -12.09 9.97 13.19
N LEU A 110 -12.68 11.18 13.22
CA LEU A 110 -12.53 12.11 14.34
C LEU A 110 -13.05 11.56 15.67
N ASP A 111 -14.08 10.72 15.63
CA ASP A 111 -14.64 10.03 16.81
C ASP A 111 -13.71 8.95 17.38
N GLU A 112 -12.59 8.65 16.73
CA GLU A 112 -11.55 7.74 17.24
C GLU A 112 -10.49 8.48 18.07
N ALA A 113 -10.51 9.81 18.14
CA ALA A 113 -9.57 10.57 18.97
C ALA A 113 -9.58 10.15 20.45
N PRO A 114 -10.73 9.86 21.11
CA PRO A 114 -10.72 9.33 22.48
C PRO A 114 -10.08 7.93 22.61
N LEU A 115 -10.16 7.10 21.58
CA LEU A 115 -9.46 5.80 21.56
C LEU A 115 -7.95 6.03 21.43
N ALA A 116 -7.55 6.94 20.54
CA ALA A 116 -6.15 7.33 20.37
C ALA A 116 -5.54 7.84 21.69
N ARG A 117 -6.25 8.71 22.42
CA ARG A 117 -5.79 9.25 23.72
C ARG A 117 -5.58 8.14 24.76
N ARG A 118 -6.46 7.13 24.81
CA ARG A 118 -6.30 5.97 25.71
C ARG A 118 -5.10 5.10 25.34
N ALA A 119 -4.87 4.91 24.05
CA ALA A 119 -3.71 4.17 23.56
C ALA A 119 -2.38 4.89 23.88
N GLU A 120 -2.33 6.23 23.81
CA GLU A 120 -1.16 7.01 24.23
C GLU A 120 -0.90 6.93 25.74
N SER A 121 -1.96 6.89 26.54
CA SER A 121 -1.86 6.70 28.00
C SER A 121 -1.49 5.28 28.42
N GLY A 122 -1.41 4.34 27.49
CA GLY A 122 -1.11 2.93 27.77
C GLY A 122 -2.28 2.12 28.33
N GLU A 123 -3.51 2.66 28.27
CA GLU A 123 -4.72 1.96 28.70
C GLU A 123 -5.22 0.93 27.66
N ASP A 124 -4.84 1.12 26.39
CA ASP A 124 -5.20 0.25 25.27
C ASP A 124 -3.97 -0.03 24.40
N GLU A 125 -3.68 -1.29 24.12
CA GLU A 125 -2.57 -1.67 23.22
C GLU A 125 -2.95 -1.45 21.74
N GLY A 126 -4.24 -1.21 21.45
CA GLY A 126 -4.77 -0.92 20.14
C GLY A 126 -4.59 0.55 19.74
N GLY A 127 -3.45 0.89 19.17
CA GLY A 127 -3.29 2.19 18.49
C GLY A 127 -4.27 2.39 17.33
N VAL A 128 -4.39 3.64 16.84
CA VAL A 128 -5.31 3.99 15.74
C VAL A 128 -5.06 3.11 14.52
N GLN A 129 -6.12 2.46 14.03
CA GLN A 129 -6.08 1.62 12.85
C GLN A 129 -6.60 2.38 11.62
N PRO A 130 -5.81 2.47 10.54
CA PRO A 130 -6.28 3.01 9.27
C PRO A 130 -7.46 2.23 8.71
N HIS A 131 -8.40 2.93 8.09
CA HIS A 131 -9.54 2.38 7.39
C HIS A 131 -9.25 2.28 5.90
N GLY A 132 -9.67 1.19 5.27
CA GLY A 132 -9.61 1.06 3.82
C GLY A 132 -10.70 1.88 3.15
N TYR A 133 -10.34 2.61 2.10
CA TYR A 133 -11.25 3.44 1.28
C TYR A 133 -11.09 3.19 -0.23
N THR A 134 -10.27 2.21 -0.61
CA THR A 134 -9.98 1.80 -1.99
C THR A 134 -11.26 1.45 -2.78
N LEU A 135 -12.26 0.88 -2.10
CA LEU A 135 -13.49 0.39 -2.71
C LEU A 135 -14.69 1.34 -2.55
N ASP A 136 -14.50 2.45 -1.83
CA ASP A 136 -15.57 3.40 -1.57
C ASP A 136 -15.87 4.21 -2.84
N PRO A 137 -17.12 4.64 -3.04
CA PRO A 137 -17.46 5.56 -4.12
C PRO A 137 -16.59 6.81 -4.06
N TRP A 138 -16.08 7.27 -5.19
CA TRP A 138 -15.21 8.44 -5.24
C TRP A 138 -15.87 9.68 -4.61
N GLU A 139 -17.18 9.84 -4.72
CA GLU A 139 -17.92 10.96 -4.12
C GLU A 139 -17.81 11.01 -2.59
N ASP A 140 -17.62 9.85 -1.96
CA ASP A 140 -17.43 9.68 -0.52
C ASP A 140 -15.96 9.91 -0.15
N THR A 141 -15.04 9.20 -0.80
CA THR A 141 -13.61 9.31 -0.48
C THR A 141 -13.06 10.70 -0.74
N LEU A 142 -13.44 11.31 -1.87
CA LEU A 142 -13.02 12.67 -2.22
C LEU A 142 -13.61 13.75 -1.29
N ALA A 143 -14.65 13.42 -0.53
CA ALA A 143 -15.25 14.31 0.47
C ALA A 143 -14.51 14.28 1.82
N HIS A 144 -13.69 13.26 2.08
CA HIS A 144 -12.87 13.21 3.29
C HIS A 144 -11.93 14.41 3.35
N ARG A 145 -11.77 14.94 4.56
CA ARG A 145 -10.91 16.09 4.83
C ARG A 145 -9.47 15.62 4.89
N VAL A 146 -8.54 16.42 4.39
CA VAL A 146 -7.12 16.05 4.38
C VAL A 146 -6.33 17.04 5.22
N TRP A 147 -5.58 16.52 6.18
CA TRP A 147 -4.71 17.32 7.02
C TRP A 147 -3.25 17.00 6.71
N LEU A 148 -2.52 17.96 6.12
CA LEU A 148 -1.09 17.78 5.76
C LEU A 148 -0.15 18.55 6.72
N GLY A 149 -0.59 18.77 7.96
CA GLY A 149 0.22 19.41 8.99
C GLY A 149 1.34 18.53 9.52
N GLY A 150 2.34 19.17 10.11
CA GLY A 150 3.57 18.54 10.57
C GLY A 150 4.78 18.82 9.67
N PRO A 151 5.87 18.06 9.84
CA PRO A 151 7.19 18.34 9.25
C PRO A 151 7.32 17.95 7.76
N TRP A 152 6.21 17.68 7.07
CA TRP A 152 6.21 17.16 5.70
C TRP A 152 6.69 18.20 4.69
N CYS A 153 7.70 17.82 3.91
CA CYS A 153 8.16 18.63 2.79
C CYS A 153 7.15 18.61 1.62
N CYS A 154 7.36 19.46 0.61
CA CYS A 154 6.46 19.53 -0.55
C CYS A 154 6.31 18.16 -1.24
N ARG A 155 7.41 17.42 -1.46
CA ARG A 155 7.36 16.09 -2.09
C ARG A 155 6.52 15.11 -1.27
N GLU A 156 6.67 15.10 0.05
CA GLU A 156 5.90 14.20 0.92
C GLU A 156 4.41 14.52 0.92
N ARG A 157 4.04 15.80 0.85
CA ARG A 157 2.63 16.18 0.66
C ARG A 157 2.08 15.65 -0.65
N TYR A 158 2.87 15.68 -1.72
CA TYR A 158 2.49 15.02 -2.98
C TYR A 158 2.44 13.50 -2.85
N LEU A 159 3.31 12.85 -2.06
CA LEU A 159 3.24 11.40 -1.80
C LEU A 159 1.91 11.01 -1.14
N VAL A 160 1.48 11.76 -0.12
CA VAL A 160 0.20 11.52 0.56
C VAL A 160 -0.96 11.60 -0.44
N LEU A 161 -1.00 12.66 -1.27
CA LEU A 161 -2.06 12.83 -2.27
C LEU A 161 -1.97 11.80 -3.40
N ALA A 162 -0.76 11.43 -3.81
CA ALA A 162 -0.52 10.39 -4.81
C ALA A 162 -0.98 9.02 -4.31
N SER A 163 -0.73 8.67 -3.05
CA SER A 163 -1.20 7.43 -2.43
C SER A 163 -2.72 7.38 -2.40
N ALA A 164 -3.38 8.42 -1.88
CA ALA A 164 -4.84 8.51 -1.84
C ALA A 164 -5.44 8.39 -3.25
N PHE A 165 -4.89 9.12 -4.22
CA PHE A 165 -5.30 9.03 -5.62
C PHE A 165 -5.14 7.61 -6.16
N TRP A 166 -3.95 7.03 -5.99
CA TRP A 166 -3.57 5.72 -6.52
C TRP A 166 -4.49 4.62 -6.00
N GLU A 167 -4.74 4.58 -4.69
CA GLU A 167 -5.62 3.61 -4.03
C GLU A 167 -7.06 3.67 -4.55
N MET A 168 -7.55 4.85 -4.94
CA MET A 168 -8.88 5.00 -5.53
C MET A 168 -8.94 4.61 -7.02
N THR A 169 -7.79 4.41 -7.68
CA THR A 169 -7.76 4.06 -9.11
C THR A 169 -7.70 2.55 -9.33
N TYR A 170 -8.29 2.08 -10.43
CA TYR A 170 -8.13 0.70 -10.89
C TYR A 170 -6.66 0.31 -11.13
N LEU A 171 -5.76 1.27 -11.37
CA LEU A 171 -4.33 1.01 -11.54
C LEU A 171 -3.63 0.70 -10.21
N GLY A 172 -4.10 1.30 -9.12
CA GLY A 172 -3.70 0.95 -7.75
C GLY A 172 -4.56 -0.10 -7.08
N PHE A 173 -5.61 -0.55 -7.77
CA PHE A 173 -6.37 -1.72 -7.40
C PHE A 173 -5.43 -2.91 -7.53
N GLU A 174 -5.02 -3.43 -6.38
CA GLU A 174 -4.34 -4.71 -6.29
C GLU A 174 -5.36 -5.81 -6.61
N TYR A 175 -5.83 -5.87 -7.86
CA TYR A 175 -6.79 -6.86 -8.33
C TYR A 175 -6.34 -8.24 -7.91
N ASP A 176 -5.05 -8.51 -8.04
CA ASP A 176 -4.44 -9.76 -7.64
C ASP A 176 -4.44 -9.98 -6.13
N ARG A 177 -4.26 -8.95 -5.28
CA ARG A 177 -4.37 -9.11 -3.82
C ARG A 177 -5.82 -9.20 -3.34
N VAL A 178 -6.75 -8.51 -3.99
CA VAL A 178 -8.19 -8.64 -3.73
C VAL A 178 -8.67 -10.03 -4.17
N CYS A 179 -8.20 -10.53 -5.31
CA CYS A 179 -8.44 -11.89 -5.78
C CYS A 179 -7.78 -12.92 -4.85
N ALA A 180 -6.55 -12.70 -4.40
CA ALA A 180 -5.86 -13.57 -3.45
C ALA A 180 -6.62 -13.62 -2.11
N ARG A 181 -6.98 -12.48 -1.53
CA ARG A 181 -7.77 -12.41 -0.29
C ARG A 181 -9.15 -13.05 -0.44
N ARG A 182 -9.80 -12.88 -1.60
CA ARG A 182 -11.06 -13.59 -1.91
C ARG A 182 -10.85 -15.09 -2.06
N ALA A 183 -9.74 -15.52 -2.64
CA ALA A 183 -9.37 -16.92 -2.77
C ALA A 183 -9.04 -17.55 -1.42
N GLU A 184 -8.32 -16.84 -0.54
CA GLU A 184 -8.01 -17.23 0.84
C GLU A 184 -9.30 -17.39 1.66
N VAL A 185 -10.21 -16.42 1.61
CA VAL A 185 -11.52 -16.51 2.29
C VAL A 185 -12.36 -17.67 1.73
N LYS A 186 -12.30 -17.90 0.41
CA LYS A 186 -13.00 -19.04 -0.21
C LYS A 186 -12.37 -20.37 0.21
N ALA A 187 -11.05 -20.46 0.28
CA ALA A 187 -10.31 -21.65 0.72
C ALA A 187 -10.59 -21.96 2.19
N ALA A 188 -10.59 -20.95 3.07
CA ALA A 188 -10.96 -21.09 4.48
C ALA A 188 -12.38 -21.67 4.65
N ARG A 189 -13.36 -21.18 3.89
CA ARG A 189 -14.73 -21.72 3.92
C ARG A 189 -14.84 -23.17 3.42
N LEU A 190 -14.01 -23.55 2.45
CA LEU A 190 -13.97 -24.93 1.95
C LEU A 190 -13.33 -25.88 2.98
N LEU A 191 -12.33 -25.41 3.72
CA LEU A 191 -11.69 -26.17 4.79
C LEU A 191 -12.61 -26.31 6.02
N GLU A 192 -13.36 -25.27 6.37
CA GLU A 192 -14.43 -25.34 7.40
C GLU A 192 -15.57 -26.28 6.98
N GLY A 193 -15.94 -26.30 5.69
CA GLY A 193 -16.94 -27.22 5.14
C GLY A 193 -16.45 -28.67 5.02
N ALA A 194 -15.15 -28.89 4.78
CA ALA A 194 -14.54 -30.22 4.72
C ALA A 194 -14.46 -30.87 6.12
N ALA A 195 -14.24 -30.08 7.18
CA ALA A 195 -14.26 -30.57 8.56
C ALA A 195 -15.65 -31.06 9.02
N ALA A 196 -16.73 -30.68 8.31
CA ALA A 196 -18.09 -31.15 8.58
C ALA A 196 -18.52 -32.34 7.70
N GLY A 197 -17.65 -32.84 6.81
CA GLY A 197 -17.99 -33.78 5.75
C GLY A 197 -17.11 -35.02 5.66
N GLU A 198 -16.43 -35.43 6.74
CA GLU A 198 -15.71 -36.71 6.75
C GLU A 198 -16.68 -37.87 7.06
N GLY A 199 -17.17 -38.48 5.99
CA GLY A 199 -17.95 -39.71 6.01
C GLY A 199 -17.92 -40.44 4.67
N VAL A 200 -16.93 -41.32 4.52
CA VAL A 200 -16.93 -42.56 3.70
C VAL A 200 -16.63 -42.46 2.19
N GLY A 201 -15.57 -43.17 1.75
CA GLY A 201 -15.64 -44.03 0.55
C GLY A 201 -14.55 -43.91 -0.53
N GLU A 202 -13.49 -44.71 -0.41
CA GLU A 202 -12.69 -45.43 -1.43
C GLU A 202 -12.97 -45.25 -2.95
N GLN A 203 -11.94 -45.08 -3.80
CA GLN A 203 -11.08 -46.14 -4.40
C GLN A 203 -10.36 -45.70 -5.72
N ARG A 204 -9.04 -45.98 -5.77
CA ARG A 204 -8.15 -46.46 -6.87
C ARG A 204 -8.35 -46.04 -8.34
N GLY A 205 -7.23 -45.69 -8.98
CA GLY A 205 -7.00 -45.88 -10.43
C GLY A 205 -5.66 -45.35 -10.93
N ALA A 206 -4.74 -46.25 -11.30
CA ALA A 206 -3.39 -45.96 -11.77
C ALA A 206 -3.28 -45.81 -13.31
N GLY A 207 -2.30 -45.03 -13.77
CA GLY A 207 -1.51 -45.36 -14.98
C GLY A 207 -1.35 -44.27 -16.06
N PRO A 208 -0.24 -44.30 -16.83
CA PRO A 208 0.51 -43.12 -17.33
C PRO A 208 0.54 -42.97 -18.87
N ALA A 209 1.10 -41.85 -19.40
CA ALA A 209 2.02 -41.86 -20.55
C ALA A 209 2.50 -40.45 -20.97
N GLU A 210 3.73 -40.46 -21.50
CA GLU A 210 4.63 -39.42 -21.98
C GLU A 210 4.16 -38.63 -23.22
N GLY A 211 4.83 -37.49 -23.46
CA GLY A 211 4.74 -36.75 -24.72
C GLY A 211 5.81 -35.66 -24.83
N SER A 212 6.98 -36.05 -25.34
CA SER A 212 8.13 -35.21 -25.70
C SER A 212 7.81 -34.21 -26.83
N SER A 213 8.42 -33.03 -26.80
CA SER A 213 8.84 -32.30 -28.01
C SER A 213 9.90 -31.25 -27.69
N ASP A 214 11.13 -31.54 -28.11
CA ASP A 214 12.24 -30.60 -28.25
C ASP A 214 11.97 -29.54 -29.33
N GLY A 215 12.64 -28.37 -29.21
CA GLY A 215 12.55 -27.31 -30.21
C GLY A 215 13.33 -26.02 -29.92
N ASN A 216 14.66 -26.10 -29.92
CA ASN A 216 15.66 -25.10 -30.36
C ASN A 216 15.61 -23.60 -29.93
N GLY A 217 16.68 -23.18 -29.25
CA GLY A 217 17.68 -22.27 -29.83
C GLY A 217 17.57 -20.76 -29.57
N ALA A 218 18.23 -20.26 -28.52
CA ALA A 218 18.83 -18.92 -28.51
C ALA A 218 20.06 -18.88 -27.59
N SER A 219 21.24 -18.84 -28.19
CA SER A 219 22.54 -18.85 -27.54
C SER A 219 22.83 -17.49 -26.88
N CYS A 220 22.93 -17.46 -25.55
CA CYS A 220 23.56 -16.37 -24.81
C CYS A 220 25.10 -16.58 -24.74
N PRO A 221 25.90 -15.51 -24.63
CA PRO A 221 27.37 -15.59 -24.64
C PRO A 221 27.88 -16.35 -23.39
N PRO A 222 29.10 -16.93 -23.44
CA PRO A 222 29.60 -17.79 -22.39
C PRO A 222 29.79 -17.01 -21.08
N SER A 223 28.97 -17.34 -20.08
CA SER A 223 29.20 -16.95 -18.69
C SER A 223 30.53 -17.55 -18.22
N ALA A 224 31.27 -16.79 -17.42
CA ALA A 224 32.52 -17.18 -16.76
C ALA A 224 32.45 -18.62 -16.19
N PRO A 225 33.59 -19.35 -16.11
CA PRO A 225 33.59 -20.77 -15.72
C PRO A 225 32.89 -20.95 -14.37
N THR A 226 31.68 -21.50 -14.43
CA THR A 226 30.89 -21.85 -13.25
C THR A 226 31.61 -23.00 -12.58
N THR A 227 32.03 -22.82 -11.33
CA THR A 227 32.65 -23.91 -10.58
C THR A 227 31.66 -25.07 -10.46
N VAL A 228 32.17 -26.30 -10.41
CA VAL A 228 31.34 -27.51 -10.20
C VAL A 228 30.45 -27.37 -8.96
N SER A 229 30.91 -26.62 -7.94
CA SER A 229 30.14 -26.27 -6.74
C SER A 229 28.97 -25.31 -7.00
N ALA A 230 29.14 -24.33 -7.90
CA ALA A 230 28.08 -23.41 -8.28
C ALA A 230 27.01 -24.10 -9.15
N GLU A 231 27.43 -25.02 -10.03
CA GLU A 231 26.50 -25.81 -10.85
C GLU A 231 25.67 -26.78 -9.99
N ARG A 232 26.31 -27.52 -9.07
CA ARG A 232 25.60 -28.36 -8.10
C ARG A 232 24.63 -27.56 -7.23
N ARG A 233 25.00 -26.34 -6.82
CA ARG A 233 24.12 -25.46 -6.04
C ARG A 233 22.92 -24.99 -6.87
N ARG A 234 23.11 -24.63 -8.14
CA ARG A 234 22.01 -24.29 -9.07
C ARG A 234 21.07 -25.48 -9.28
N GLN A 235 21.63 -26.67 -9.47
CA GLN A 235 20.86 -27.89 -9.67
C GLN A 235 20.08 -28.27 -8.40
N ALA A 236 20.71 -28.22 -7.22
CA ALA A 236 20.03 -28.38 -5.93
C ALA A 236 18.90 -27.35 -5.75
N ALA A 237 19.12 -26.09 -6.15
CA ALA A 237 18.08 -25.05 -6.08
C ALA A 237 16.89 -25.37 -7.00
N SER A 238 17.15 -25.89 -8.20
CA SER A 238 16.08 -26.33 -9.12
C SER A 238 15.25 -27.50 -8.59
N PHE A 239 15.83 -28.32 -7.70
CA PHE A 239 15.15 -29.41 -7.03
C PHE A 239 14.57 -29.03 -5.65
N GLY A 240 14.69 -27.76 -5.22
CA GLY A 240 14.24 -27.33 -3.91
C GLY A 240 15.05 -27.90 -2.74
N LEU A 241 16.27 -28.40 -2.99
CA LEU A 241 17.15 -29.04 -2.02
C LEU A 241 18.15 -28.07 -1.36
N VAL A 242 17.98 -26.77 -1.57
CA VAL A 242 18.79 -25.73 -0.91
C VAL A 242 18.05 -25.25 0.33
N GLU A 243 18.58 -25.62 1.50
CA GLU A 243 18.09 -25.04 2.75
C GLU A 243 18.63 -23.61 2.91
N PRO A 244 17.77 -22.62 3.24
CA PRO A 244 18.22 -21.26 3.53
C PRO A 244 19.20 -21.26 4.70
N ASP A 245 20.32 -20.54 4.55
CA ASP A 245 21.36 -20.42 5.57
C ASP A 245 20.73 -19.97 6.91
N PRO A 246 20.96 -20.70 8.02
CA PRO A 246 20.49 -20.30 9.34
C PRO A 246 20.84 -18.85 9.72
N PHE A 247 22.00 -18.34 9.30
CA PHE A 247 22.37 -16.94 9.52
C PHE A 247 21.50 -15.97 8.69
N GLU A 248 21.23 -16.29 7.42
CA GLU A 248 20.33 -15.50 6.56
C GLU A 248 18.90 -15.49 7.11
N ARG A 249 18.43 -16.64 7.63
CA ARG A 249 17.11 -16.77 8.26
C ARG A 249 17.01 -15.89 9.51
N ALA A 250 17.96 -16.02 10.44
CA ALA A 250 18.00 -15.22 11.66
C ALA A 250 18.13 -13.71 11.36
N TYR A 251 18.90 -13.35 10.32
CA TYR A 251 19.01 -11.96 9.89
C TYR A 251 17.68 -11.42 9.33
N ARG A 252 16.99 -12.18 8.47
CA ARG A 252 15.65 -11.81 7.96
C ARG A 252 14.63 -11.67 9.08
N ASP A 253 14.60 -12.59 10.05
CA ASP A 253 13.66 -12.54 11.17
C ASP A 253 13.87 -11.27 12.01
N ASN A 254 15.13 -10.91 12.26
CA ASN A 254 15.48 -9.66 12.94
C ASN A 254 15.05 -8.42 12.14
N LEU A 255 15.22 -8.41 10.82
CA LEU A 255 14.74 -7.32 9.97
C LEU A 255 13.21 -7.20 9.99
N ILE A 256 12.48 -8.31 9.96
CA ILE A 256 11.03 -8.33 10.07
C ILE A 256 10.59 -7.74 11.41
N ALA A 257 11.22 -8.16 12.51
CA ALA A 257 10.96 -7.60 13.85
C ALA A 257 11.26 -6.10 13.92
N CYS A 258 12.36 -5.66 13.30
CA CYS A 258 12.73 -4.25 13.20
C CYS A 258 11.65 -3.42 12.47
N VAL A 259 11.22 -3.89 11.29
CA VAL A 259 10.15 -3.26 10.50
C VAL A 259 8.84 -3.23 11.28
N ALA A 260 8.48 -4.30 11.98
CA ALA A 260 7.28 -4.35 12.81
C ALA A 260 7.30 -3.32 13.95
N ARG A 261 8.47 -3.11 14.57
CA ARG A 261 8.68 -2.07 15.59
C ARG A 261 8.51 -0.66 14.99
N LEU A 262 9.20 -0.37 13.89
CA LEU A 262 9.09 0.93 13.21
C LEU A 262 7.64 1.25 12.81
N ASN A 263 6.92 0.28 12.28
CA ASN A 263 5.50 0.45 11.92
C ASN A 263 4.58 0.62 13.14
N ARG A 264 4.95 0.11 14.31
CA ARG A 264 4.22 0.35 15.56
C ARG A 264 4.40 1.79 16.03
N GLU A 265 5.63 2.28 16.01
CA GLU A 265 5.95 3.68 16.34
C GLU A 265 5.22 4.65 15.40
N ARG A 266 5.14 4.34 14.10
CA ARG A 266 4.40 5.21 13.15
C ARG A 266 2.89 5.18 13.35
N ARG A 267 2.32 4.03 13.70
CA ARG A 267 0.89 3.95 14.09
C ARG A 267 0.59 4.79 15.33
N GLN A 268 1.51 4.85 16.30
CA GLN A 268 1.38 5.76 17.44
C GLN A 268 1.44 7.22 16.98
N ALA A 269 2.40 7.58 16.13
CA ALA A 269 2.51 8.95 15.59
C ALA A 269 1.27 9.38 14.78
N LEU A 270 0.63 8.46 14.06
CA LEU A 270 -0.65 8.69 13.38
C LEU A 270 -1.77 9.00 14.40
N GLY A 271 -1.79 8.29 15.53
CA GLY A 271 -2.69 8.55 16.65
C GLY A 271 -2.45 9.94 17.27
N SER A 272 -1.20 10.30 17.52
CA SER A 272 -0.84 11.65 18.01
C SER A 272 -1.29 12.75 17.05
N LEU A 273 -1.18 12.51 15.74
CA LEU A 273 -1.64 13.46 14.73
C LEU A 273 -3.16 13.58 14.70
N LEU A 274 -3.90 12.49 14.90
CA LEU A 274 -5.36 12.54 15.03
C LEU A 274 -5.78 13.36 16.25
N ILE A 275 -5.11 13.16 17.40
CA ILE A 275 -5.36 13.90 18.63
C ILE A 275 -5.07 15.38 18.43
N ASP A 276 -3.91 15.74 17.87
CA ASP A 276 -3.55 17.12 17.58
C ASP A 276 -4.61 17.82 16.71
N VAL A 277 -5.10 17.16 15.65
CA VAL A 277 -6.16 17.74 14.81
C VAL A 277 -7.48 17.86 15.59
N ALA A 278 -7.85 16.86 16.40
CA ALA A 278 -9.06 16.89 17.21
C ALA A 278 -9.02 18.05 18.22
N ASP A 279 -7.91 18.22 18.95
CA ASP A 279 -7.74 19.27 19.94
C ASP A 279 -7.84 20.67 19.30
N ARG A 280 -7.24 20.87 18.10
CA ARG A 280 -7.36 22.13 17.35
C ARG A 280 -8.78 22.43 16.89
N LEU A 281 -9.60 21.41 16.65
CA LEU A 281 -11.01 21.53 16.28
C LEU A 281 -11.92 21.78 17.50
N GLU A 282 -11.56 21.24 18.66
CA GLU A 282 -12.26 21.48 19.93
C GLU A 282 -11.98 22.88 20.49
N ALA A 283 -10.83 23.48 20.16
CA ALA A 283 -10.44 24.83 20.57
C ALA A 283 -11.08 25.97 19.75
N SER A 284 -11.87 25.67 18.72
CA SER A 284 -12.48 26.65 17.78
C SER A 284 -13.95 26.96 18.08
#